data_AF-A0A251SG29-F1
#
_entry.id   AF-A0A251SG29-F1
#
_cell.length_a   1.000
_cell.length_b   1.000
_cell.length_c   1.000
_cell.angle_alpha   90.00
_cell.angle_beta   90.00
_cell.angle_gamma   90.00
#
_symmetry.space_group_name_H-M   'P 1'
#
loop_
_entity.id
_entity.type
_entity.pdbx_description
1 polymer ?
#
loop_
_entity_poly.entity_id
_entity_poly.type
_entity_poly.pdbx_seq_one_letter_code
_entity_poly.pdbx_strand_id
1 'polypeptide(L)'
;MGVDLDGTPFLFSQLNNKFVFKGCGIAAMHMDDGSVFTGCSMACGGVTVSDKNNCFGIGCCQTTIPHYLKSYNINITALEEEDGGCGSAFLVDETSYDEGRFSDSFIGRRNTSLVPNPGKKQSGAV
;
A
#
# COMPACT_ATOMS: atom_id res chain seq x y z
N MET A 1 -3.70 -6.68 7.61
CA MET A 1 -2.24 -6.67 7.83
C MET A 1 -1.83 -5.23 8.14
N GLY A 2 -1.07 -4.97 9.19
CA GLY A 2 -0.88 -3.60 9.68
C GLY A 2 0.43 -3.39 10.43
N VAL A 3 0.76 -2.12 10.68
CA VAL A 3 1.90 -1.71 11.49
C VAL A 3 1.42 -0.65 12.47
N ASP A 4 1.83 -0.81 13.73
CA ASP A 4 1.55 0.13 14.81
C ASP A 4 2.87 0.71 15.34
N LEU A 5 2.99 2.04 15.32
CA LEU A 5 4.10 2.79 15.91
C LEU A 5 3.68 3.54 17.17
N ASP A 6 2.46 3.32 17.67
CA ASP A 6 2.03 3.94 18.91
C ASP A 6 2.92 3.50 20.08
N GLY A 7 3.14 4.42 21.03
CA GLY A 7 4.17 4.27 22.06
C GLY A 7 5.62 4.46 21.60
N THR A 8 5.89 4.68 20.31
CA THR A 8 7.21 5.10 19.80
C THR A 8 7.22 6.60 19.45
N PRO A 9 8.40 7.25 19.41
CA PRO A 9 8.51 8.64 18.98
C PRO A 9 8.42 8.77 17.45
N PHE A 10 8.01 7.76 16.70
CA PHE A 10 8.02 7.76 15.24
C PHE A 10 6.61 7.87 14.65
N LEU A 11 6.52 8.44 13.45
CA LEU A 11 5.31 8.50 12.63
C LEU A 11 5.63 8.26 11.15
N PHE A 12 4.64 7.82 10.37
CA PHE A 12 4.77 7.71 8.92
C PHE A 12 4.67 9.10 8.27
N SER A 13 5.67 9.46 7.49
CA SER A 13 5.71 10.76 6.79
C SER A 13 4.79 10.72 5.56
N GLN A 14 3.78 11.59 5.50
CA GLN A 14 2.95 11.75 4.31
C GLN A 14 3.75 12.14 3.06
N LEU A 15 4.79 12.96 3.22
CA LEU A 15 5.59 13.47 2.10
C LEU A 15 6.64 12.49 1.60
N ASN A 16 6.91 11.44 2.36
CA ASN A 16 7.95 10.46 2.00
C ASN A 16 7.39 9.06 1.84
N ASN A 17 6.14 8.81 2.23
CA ASN A 17 5.52 7.49 2.08
C ASN A 17 4.30 7.57 1.18
N LYS A 18 4.17 6.54 0.36
CA LYS A 18 2.98 6.30 -0.45
C LYS A 18 2.44 4.91 -0.20
N PHE A 19 1.13 4.81 -0.22
CA PHE A 19 0.44 3.54 -0.26
C PHE A 19 0.36 3.07 -1.70
N VAL A 20 0.72 1.81 -1.94
CA VAL A 20 0.67 1.18 -3.26
C VAL A 20 -0.14 -0.10 -3.17
N PHE A 21 -1.09 -0.26 -4.08
CA PHE A 21 -1.82 -1.49 -4.32
C PHE A 21 -1.56 -1.95 -5.75
N LYS A 22 -1.13 -3.20 -5.92
CA LYS A 22 -0.95 -3.85 -7.21
C LYS A 22 -1.83 -5.09 -7.27
N GLY A 23 -2.52 -5.27 -8.38
CA GLY A 23 -3.43 -6.40 -8.60
C GLY A 23 -4.87 -5.96 -8.77
N CYS A 24 -5.78 -6.86 -8.42
CA CYS A 24 -7.20 -6.72 -8.69
C CYS A 24 -8.05 -6.86 -7.42
N GLY A 25 -9.05 -6.00 -7.29
CA GLY A 25 -9.87 -5.88 -6.10
C GLY A 25 -9.76 -4.52 -5.43
N ILE A 26 -10.15 -4.46 -4.17
CA ILE A 26 -10.20 -3.26 -3.35
C ILE A 26 -9.17 -3.40 -2.23
N ALA A 27 -8.26 -2.44 -2.09
CA ALA A 27 -7.36 -2.36 -0.96
C ALA A 27 -7.67 -1.09 -0.16
N ALA A 28 -8.02 -1.24 1.10
CA ALA A 28 -8.37 -0.13 1.99
C ALA A 28 -7.44 -0.11 3.20
N MET A 29 -6.95 1.09 3.52
CA MET A 29 -6.20 1.36 4.74
C MET A 29 -7.12 2.00 5.77
N HIS A 30 -7.06 1.46 6.99
CA HIS A 30 -7.88 1.86 8.11
C HIS A 30 -6.99 2.27 9.29
N MET A 31 -7.49 3.20 10.09
CA MET A 31 -6.94 3.50 11.41
C MET A 31 -7.44 2.46 12.42
N ASP A 32 -6.87 2.44 13.62
CA ASP A 32 -7.25 1.46 14.66
C ASP A 32 -8.69 1.64 15.15
N ASP A 33 -9.27 2.84 15.01
CA ASP A 33 -10.68 3.12 15.29
C ASP A 33 -11.64 2.59 14.20
N GLY A 34 -11.10 1.91 13.19
CA GLY A 34 -11.86 1.34 12.07
C GLY A 34 -12.21 2.33 10.96
N SER A 35 -11.82 3.60 11.09
CA SER A 35 -12.08 4.59 10.04
C SER A 35 -11.16 4.36 8.83
N VAL A 36 -11.77 4.35 7.63
CA VAL A 36 -11.06 4.25 6.36
C VAL A 36 -10.46 5.62 6.06
N PHE A 37 -9.14 5.69 5.85
CA PHE A 37 -8.50 6.96 5.48
C PHE A 37 -8.15 7.05 3.99
N THR A 38 -7.77 5.93 3.36
CA THR A 38 -7.43 5.89 1.94
C THR A 38 -7.58 4.48 1.39
N GLY A 39 -7.73 4.36 0.08
CA GLY A 39 -7.85 3.06 -0.56
C GLY A 39 -7.76 3.12 -2.07
N CYS A 40 -7.60 1.95 -2.67
CA CYS A 40 -7.53 1.72 -4.10
C CYS A 40 -8.62 0.72 -4.48
N SER A 41 -9.28 0.94 -5.62
CA SER A 41 -10.24 0.00 -6.21
C SER A 41 -9.85 -0.24 -7.65
N MET A 42 -9.73 -1.51 -8.03
CA MET A 42 -9.30 -1.93 -9.36
C MET A 42 -10.24 -3.01 -9.89
N ALA A 43 -10.87 -2.75 -11.03
CA ALA A 43 -11.79 -3.68 -11.68
C ALA A 43 -11.05 -4.82 -12.41
N CYS A 44 -11.61 -6.03 -12.32
CA CYS A 44 -11.12 -7.24 -12.97
C CYS A 44 -11.98 -7.52 -14.21
N GLY A 45 -11.52 -7.16 -15.41
CA GLY A 45 -12.30 -7.49 -16.61
C GLY A 45 -11.63 -7.13 -17.93
N GLY A 46 -11.05 -8.13 -18.61
CA GLY A 46 -10.72 -8.13 -20.05
C GLY A 46 -9.76 -7.03 -20.57
N VAL A 47 -9.34 -6.10 -19.74
CA VAL A 47 -8.40 -5.04 -20.11
C VAL A 47 -6.99 -5.59 -20.09
N THR A 48 -6.37 -5.63 -21.26
CA THR A 48 -4.94 -5.88 -21.41
C THR A 48 -4.19 -4.94 -20.47
N VAL A 49 -3.40 -5.51 -19.55
CA VAL A 49 -2.53 -4.78 -18.63
C VAL A 49 -1.64 -3.85 -19.44
N SER A 50 -2.06 -2.59 -19.60
CA SER A 50 -1.34 -1.62 -20.42
C SER A 50 -0.08 -1.22 -19.67
N ASP A 51 1.06 -1.59 -20.24
CA ASP A 51 2.40 -1.07 -20.04
C ASP A 51 2.75 -0.63 -18.61
N LYS A 52 3.24 -1.60 -17.83
CA LYS A 52 4.44 -1.66 -16.97
C LYS A 52 5.02 -0.43 -16.24
N ASN A 53 4.61 0.80 -16.46
CA ASN A 53 5.35 1.99 -16.02
C ASN A 53 4.51 3.13 -15.43
N ASN A 54 3.17 3.03 -15.35
CA ASN A 54 2.38 4.08 -14.71
C ASN A 54 1.39 3.50 -13.67
N CYS A 55 1.71 3.63 -12.39
CA CYS A 55 0.88 3.20 -11.26
C CYS A 55 -0.27 4.19 -10.98
N PHE A 56 -1.06 4.46 -12.02
CA PHE A 56 -2.23 5.34 -11.98
C PHE A 56 -3.34 4.74 -12.88
N GLY A 57 -3.39 3.42 -13.01
CA GLY A 57 -4.21 2.74 -14.02
C GLY A 57 -4.48 1.27 -13.71
N ILE A 58 -4.63 0.48 -14.77
CA ILE A 58 -5.14 -0.89 -14.70
C ILE A 58 -4.09 -1.83 -14.10
N GLY A 59 -4.32 -2.27 -12.86
CA GLY A 59 -3.46 -3.22 -12.13
C GLY A 59 -2.50 -2.59 -11.11
N CYS A 60 -2.45 -1.25 -10.99
CA CYS A 60 -1.68 -0.57 -9.94
C CYS A 60 -2.28 0.80 -9.58
N CYS A 61 -2.47 1.04 -8.29
CA CYS A 61 -2.93 2.30 -7.74
C CYS A 61 -1.99 2.73 -6.61
N GLN A 62 -1.64 4.02 -6.60
CA GLN A 62 -0.91 4.64 -5.50
C GLN A 62 -1.64 5.86 -4.96
N THR A 63 -1.54 6.08 -3.66
CA THR A 63 -2.19 7.20 -2.98
C THR A 63 -1.35 7.65 -1.79
N THR A 64 -1.55 8.89 -1.36
CA THR A 64 -0.88 9.45 -0.20
C THR A 64 -1.58 9.00 1.09
N ILE A 65 -0.82 9.02 2.19
CA ILE A 65 -1.35 8.78 3.53
C ILE A 65 -1.77 10.12 4.19
N PRO A 66 -2.65 10.12 5.19
CA PRO A 66 -2.98 11.32 5.95
C PRO A 66 -1.79 11.81 6.76
N HIS A 67 -1.85 13.08 7.18
CA HIS A 67 -0.92 13.60 8.17
C HIS A 67 -1.07 12.85 9.51
N TYR A 68 0.04 12.69 10.23
CA TYR A 68 0.09 12.10 11.56
C TYR A 68 -0.35 10.62 11.65
N LEU A 69 -0.09 9.83 10.62
CA LEU A 69 -0.32 8.39 10.67
C LEU A 69 0.73 7.71 11.58
N LYS A 70 0.29 7.11 12.70
CA LYS A 70 1.13 6.29 13.60
C LYS A 70 0.89 4.80 13.43
N SER A 71 -0.35 4.43 13.17
CA SER A 71 -0.77 3.05 12.99
C SER A 71 -1.66 2.94 11.75
N TYR A 72 -1.63 1.79 11.10
CA TYR A 72 -2.53 1.49 10.00
C TYR A 72 -2.77 0.00 9.87
N ASN A 73 -3.96 -0.34 9.36
CA ASN A 73 -4.33 -1.68 8.96
C ASN A 73 -4.82 -1.70 7.51
N ILE A 74 -4.22 -2.57 6.70
CA ILE A 74 -4.59 -2.80 5.32
C ILE A 74 -5.51 -4.02 5.24
N ASN A 75 -6.63 -3.85 4.55
CA ASN A 75 -7.53 -4.92 4.15
C ASN A 75 -7.62 -4.98 2.62
N ILE A 76 -7.52 -6.18 2.05
CA ILE A 76 -7.66 -6.42 0.61
C ILE A 76 -8.89 -7.29 0.41
N THR A 77 -9.84 -6.80 -0.36
CA THR A 77 -11.07 -7.50 -0.74
C THR A 77 -11.02 -7.82 -2.22
N ALA A 78 -11.18 -9.09 -2.56
CA ALA A 78 -11.27 -9.53 -3.95
C ALA A 78 -12.59 -9.09 -4.57
N LEU A 79 -12.54 -8.68 -5.84
CA LEU A 79 -13.70 -8.70 -6.72
C LEU A 79 -13.51 -9.98 -7.54
N GLU A 80 -14.42 -10.96 -7.42
CA GLU A 80 -14.29 -12.39 -7.84
C GLU A 80 -13.55 -12.62 -9.18
N GLU A 81 -12.72 -13.66 -9.34
CA GLU A 81 -13.11 -15.09 -9.42
C GLU A 81 -12.44 -16.02 -8.40
N GLU A 82 -13.23 -16.95 -7.84
CA GLU A 82 -13.01 -18.21 -7.06
C GLU A 82 -11.68 -18.59 -6.35
N ASP A 83 -10.60 -17.82 -6.44
CA ASP A 83 -9.32 -18.09 -5.76
C ASP A 83 -8.74 -16.75 -5.27
N GLY A 84 -9.03 -16.41 -4.01
CA GLY A 84 -8.47 -15.32 -3.20
C GLY A 84 -7.80 -14.15 -3.94
N GLY A 85 -8.41 -12.96 -3.87
CA GLY A 85 -7.97 -11.72 -4.51
C GLY A 85 -6.49 -11.64 -4.90
N CYS A 86 -6.24 -11.57 -6.20
CA CYS A 86 -4.89 -11.46 -6.74
C CYS A 86 -4.38 -10.03 -6.58
N GLY A 87 -3.78 -9.71 -5.43
CA GLY A 87 -3.19 -8.40 -5.22
C GLY A 87 -2.36 -8.29 -3.96
N SER A 88 -1.49 -7.27 -3.94
CA SER A 88 -0.61 -6.93 -2.82
C SER A 88 -0.68 -5.45 -2.56
N ALA A 89 -0.79 -5.09 -1.29
CA ALA A 89 -0.91 -3.72 -0.84
C ALA A 89 0.14 -3.45 0.24
N PHE A 90 0.85 -2.32 0.14
CA PHE A 90 1.93 -1.98 1.05
C PHE A 90 2.19 -0.48 1.13
N LEU A 91 2.74 -0.04 2.26
CA LEU A 91 3.25 1.32 2.46
C LEU A 91 4.75 1.32 2.17
N VAL A 92 5.22 2.24 1.34
CA VAL A 92 6.62 2.30 0.91
C VAL A 92 7.12 3.74 0.88
N ASP A 93 8.42 3.91 1.07
CA ASP A 93 9.09 5.19 0.84
C ASP A 93 9.04 5.55 -0.66
N GLU A 94 8.61 6.77 -0.95
CA GLU A 94 8.37 7.28 -2.32
C GLU A 94 9.65 7.22 -3.16
N THR A 95 10.77 7.73 -2.61
CA THR A 95 12.05 7.78 -3.33
C THR A 95 12.58 6.39 -3.65
N SER A 96 12.47 5.47 -2.68
CA SER A 96 12.92 4.09 -2.85
C SER A 96 12.09 3.32 -3.88
N TYR A 97 10.80 3.65 -3.98
CA TYR A 97 9.91 3.07 -4.98
C TYR A 97 10.21 3.62 -6.39
N ASP A 98 10.41 4.93 -6.52
CA ASP A 98 10.66 5.58 -7.82
C ASP A 98 12.04 5.26 -8.38
N GLU A 99 13.04 5.05 -7.53
CA GLU A 99 14.36 4.56 -7.92
C GLU A 99 14.36 3.07 -8.31
N GLY A 100 13.21 2.38 -8.25
CA GLY A 100 13.10 0.96 -8.58
C GLY A 100 13.88 0.04 -7.64
N ARG A 101 14.33 0.54 -6.48
CA ARG A 101 15.01 -0.26 -5.46
C ARG A 101 14.07 -1.27 -4.81
N PHE A 102 12.76 -1.05 -4.95
CA PHE A 102 11.74 -2.05 -4.66
C PHE A 102 11.44 -2.88 -5.91
N SER A 103 12.03 -4.06 -5.97
CA SER A 103 11.73 -5.04 -7.01
C SER A 103 10.31 -5.61 -6.84
N ASP A 104 9.50 -5.53 -7.89
CA ASP A 104 8.19 -6.19 -8.04
C ASP A 104 8.26 -7.73 -8.04
N SER A 105 9.46 -8.32 -7.88
CA SER A 105 9.69 -9.76 -7.87
C SER A 105 8.92 -10.51 -6.77
N PHE A 106 8.29 -9.80 -5.82
CA PHE A 106 7.42 -10.36 -4.80
C PHE A 106 5.98 -10.65 -5.29
N ILE A 107 5.53 -10.05 -6.39
CA ILE A 107 4.17 -10.21 -6.91
C ILE A 107 3.95 -11.57 -7.60
N GLY A 108 5.04 -12.30 -7.88
CA GLY A 108 5.01 -13.65 -8.44
C GLY A 108 5.01 -14.80 -7.41
N ARG A 109 5.14 -14.54 -6.11
CA ARG A 109 5.02 -15.58 -5.07
C ARG A 109 3.76 -15.35 -4.25
N ARG A 110 2.79 -16.26 -4.40
CA ARG A 110 1.64 -16.37 -3.50
C ARG A 110 2.12 -16.28 -2.04
N ASN A 111 1.49 -15.39 -1.28
CA ASN A 111 1.55 -15.32 0.19
C ASN A 111 2.87 -14.86 0.84
N THR A 112 3.55 -13.83 0.32
CA THR A 112 4.52 -13.08 1.14
C THR A 112 4.32 -11.58 1.02
N SER A 113 3.56 -10.99 1.94
CA SER A 113 3.57 -9.56 2.20
C SER A 113 4.85 -9.21 2.95
N LEU A 114 5.87 -8.80 2.21
CA LEU A 114 6.92 -7.98 2.81
C LEU A 114 6.35 -6.58 2.97
N VAL A 115 6.43 -6.02 4.17
CA VAL A 115 6.24 -4.60 4.38
C VAL A 115 7.55 -3.94 3.97
N PRO A 116 7.62 -3.22 2.84
CA PRO A 116 8.75 -2.36 2.51
C PRO A 116 9.06 -1.48 3.70
N ASN A 117 10.32 -1.26 4.08
CA ASN A 117 10.64 -0.33 5.16
C ASN A 117 10.08 1.06 4.80
N PRO A 118 9.01 1.52 5.44
CA PRO A 118 8.47 2.83 5.15
C PRO A 118 9.37 3.88 5.84
N GLY A 119 9.52 5.05 5.23
CA GLY A 119 10.24 6.18 5.80
C GLY A 119 9.57 6.65 7.09
N LYS A 120 10.17 6.35 8.25
CA LYS A 120 9.67 6.83 9.56
C LYS A 120 10.30 8.18 9.89
N LYS A 121 9.50 9.14 10.30
CA LYS A 121 9.97 10.44 10.80
C LYS A 121 9.89 10.44 12.33
N GLN A 122 10.93 10.91 13.02
CA GLN A 122 10.84 11.18 14.46
C GLN A 122 9.88 12.35 14.68
N SER A 123 8.84 12.13 15.48
CA SER A 123 8.08 13.19 16.11
C SER A 123 9.05 13.95 17.01
N GLY A 124 9.36 15.19 16.67
CA GLY A 124 10.34 16.00 17.39
C GLY A 124 10.08 15.97 18.90
N ALA A 125 11.14 15.71 19.66
CA ALA A 125 11.15 15.97 21.10
C ALA A 125 10.96 17.49 21.30
N VAL A 126 9.92 17.86 22.05
CA VAL A 126 9.82 19.18 22.67
C VAL A 126 10.72 19.22 23.89
#